data_AF-A0A974ATC7-F1
#
_entry.id   AF-A0A974ATC7-F1
#
_cell.length_a   1.000
_cell.length_b   1.000
_cell.length_c   1.000
_cell.angle_alpha   90.00
_cell.angle_beta   90.00
_cell.angle_gamma   90.00
#
_symmetry.space_group_name_H-M   'P 1'
#
loop_
_entity.id
_entity.type
_entity.pdbx_description
1 polymer ?
#
loop_
_entity_poly.entity_id
_entity_poly.type
_entity_poly.pdbx_seq_one_letter_code
_entity_poly.pdbx_strand_id
1 'polypeptide(L)' 'MKLQTQRFIDRWAGQLLCSVVSGWVRLTGGTVKPVTKARNILVILLSEMGSIVLAGPMFAQLRRNYPGVNVHILQL' A
#
# COMPACT_ATOMS: atom_id res chain seq x y z
N MET A 1 -22.48 -14.28 2.93
CA MET A 1 -21.32 -13.88 3.78
C MET A 1 -21.53 -12.44 4.26
N LYS A 2 -21.43 -12.15 5.56
CA LYS A 2 -21.59 -10.78 6.08
C LYS A 2 -20.24 -10.06 6.06
N LEU A 3 -20.04 -9.22 5.04
CA LEU A 3 -18.83 -8.40 4.84
C LEU A 3 -18.48 -7.54 6.08
N GLN A 4 -19.49 -7.10 6.83
CA GLN A 4 -19.30 -6.31 8.06
C GLN A 4 -18.60 -7.12 9.15
N THR A 5 -18.98 -8.38 9.35
CA THR A 5 -18.37 -9.27 10.33
C THR A 5 -16.94 -9.62 9.93
N GLN A 6 -16.70 -9.88 8.65
CA GLN A 6 -15.35 -10.15 8.13
C GLN A 6 -14.42 -8.94 8.30
N ARG A 7 -14.88 -7.72 7.98
CA ARG A 7 -14.11 -6.49 8.20
C ARG A 7 -13.83 -6.21 9.67
N PHE A 8 -14.78 -6.52 10.56
CA PHE A 8 -14.58 -6.35 11.99
C PHE A 8 -13.50 -7.29 12.53
N ILE A 9 -13.56 -8.56 12.14
CA ILE A 9 -12.56 -9.56 12.51
C ILE A 9 -11.20 -9.17 11.93
N ASP A 10 -11.13 -8.79 10.66
CA ASP A 10 -9.87 -8.41 10.01
C ASP A 10 -9.21 -7.20 10.69
N ARG A 11 -10.01 -6.19 11.07
CA ARG A 11 -9.48 -5.00 11.75
C ARG A 11 -9.01 -5.27 13.17
N TRP A 12 -9.57 -6.26 13.88
CA TRP A 12 -9.17 -6.60 15.23
C TRP A 12 -8.09 -7.69 15.27
N ALA A 13 -8.39 -8.85 14.69
CA ALA A 13 -7.47 -9.97 14.64
C ALA A 13 -6.26 -9.67 13.76
N GLY A 14 -6.46 -9.09 12.57
CA GLY A 14 -5.37 -8.74 11.66
C GLY A 14 -4.43 -7.71 12.27
N GLN A 15 -4.96 -6.70 12.96
CA GLN A 15 -4.13 -5.65 13.56
C GLN A 15 -3.34 -6.15 14.79
N LEU A 16 -3.93 -7.04 15.60
CA LEU A 16 -3.23 -7.70 16.70
C LEU A 16 -2.14 -8.65 16.20
N LEU A 17 -2.44 -9.50 15.22
CA LEU A 17 -1.46 -10.42 14.65
C LEU A 17 -0.32 -9.66 13.97
N CYS A 18 -0.64 -8.61 13.20
CA CYS A 18 0.35 -7.80 12.51
C CYS A 18 1.27 -7.06 13.50
N SER A 19 0.75 -6.55 14.62
CA SER A 19 1.58 -5.87 15.63
C SER A 19 2.53 -6.82 16.33
N VAL A 20 2.07 -8.03 16.69
CA VAL A 20 2.90 -9.07 17.31
C VAL A 20 4.01 -9.50 16.37
N VAL A 21 3.68 -9.83 15.11
CA VAL A 21 4.68 -10.26 14.12
C VAL A 21 5.66 -9.13 13.80
N SER A 22 5.18 -7.88 13.64
CA SER A 22 6.05 -6.73 13.41
C SER A 22 7.01 -6.48 14.56
N GLY A 23 6.55 -6.65 15.81
CA GLY A 23 7.40 -6.58 17.00
C GLY A 23 8.44 -7.69 17.03
N TRP A 24 8.02 -8.92 16.76
CA TRP A 24 8.92 -10.08 16.67
C TRP A 24 10.02 -9.88 15.62
N VAL A 25 9.65 -9.45 14.41
CA VAL A 25 10.60 -9.16 13.32
C VAL A 25 11.52 -8.00 13.69
N ARG A 26 11.04 -7.00 14.44
CA ARG A 26 11.88 -5.88 14.88
C ARG A 26 12.89 -6.28 15.97
N LEU A 27 12.58 -7.30 16.76
CA LEU A 27 13.47 -7.85 17.80
C LEU A 27 14.46 -8.88 17.24
N THR A 28 14.05 -9.66 16.23
CA THR A 28 14.86 -10.76 15.67
C THR A 28 15.56 -10.40 14.36
N GLY A 29 15.03 -9.42 13.62
CA GLY A 29 15.58 -8.94 12.36
C GLY A 29 16.51 -7.74 12.56
N GLY A 30 17.52 -7.65 11.70
CA GLY A 30 18.41 -6.49 11.65
C GLY A 30 17.67 -5.20 11.27
N THR A 31 18.27 -4.05 11.59
CA THR A 31 17.72 -2.73 11.32
C THR A 31 17.51 -2.52 9.81
N VAL A 32 16.26 -2.59 9.34
CA VAL A 32 15.93 -2.22 7.96
C VAL A 32 16.15 -0.73 7.81
N LYS A 33 17.10 -0.33 6.94
CA LYS A 33 17.30 1.08 6.64
C LYS A 33 16.01 1.64 6.03
N PRO A 34 15.40 2.68 6.62
CA PRO A 34 14.22 3.28 6.04
C PRO A 34 14.58 3.82 4.65
N VAL A 35 13.76 3.48 3.66
CA VAL A 35 13.88 4.05 2.31
C VAL A 35 13.50 5.53 2.43
N THR A 36 14.50 6.38 2.59
CA THR A 36 14.32 7.82 2.87
C THR A 36 13.73 8.59 1.70
N LYS A 37 13.81 8.06 0.48
CA LYS A 37 13.23 8.72 -0.71
C LYS A 37 12.88 7.68 -1.78
N ALA A 38 11.58 7.40 -1.91
CA ALA A 38 11.08 6.65 -3.07
C ALA A 38 11.33 7.52 -4.31
N ARG A 39 12.15 7.05 -5.27
CA ARG A 39 12.45 7.81 -6.50
C ARG A 39 11.55 7.41 -7.67
N ASN A 40 11.08 6.15 -7.66
CA ASN A 40 10.27 5.57 -8.72
C ASN A 40 9.10 4.79 -8.09
N ILE A 41 7.89 5.01 -8.56
CA ILE A 41 6.66 4.30 -8.15
C ILE A 41 6.04 3.66 -9.38
N LEU A 42 5.85 2.34 -9.35
CA LEU A 42 5.16 1.60 -10.41
C LEU A 42 3.72 1.32 -9.96
N VAL A 43 2.74 1.78 -10.75
CA VAL A 43 1.32 1.47 -10.56
C VAL A 43 0.92 0.47 -11.65
N ILE A 44 0.58 -0.74 -11.22
CA ILE A 44 0.13 -1.82 -12.10
C ILE A 44 -1.39 -1.80 -12.13
N LEU A 45 -1.98 -1.44 -13.27
CA LEU A 45 -3.42 -1.50 -13.47
C LEU A 45 -3.74 -2.78 -14.25
N LEU A 46 -4.39 -3.72 -13.55
CA LEU A 46 -4.75 -5.04 -14.07
C LEU A 46 -6.09 -5.05 -14.83
N SER A 47 -6.65 -3.89 -15.22
CA SER A 47 -7.99 -3.82 -15.82
C SER A 47 -8.11 -2.70 -16.84
N GLU A 48 -8.71 -3.00 -18.00
CA GLU A 48 -8.39 -2.40 -19.29
C GLU A 48 -8.89 -0.97 -19.54
N MET A 49 -10.12 -0.57 -19.15
CA MET A 49 -10.65 0.74 -19.58
C MET A 49 -11.30 1.63 -18.52
N GLY A 50 -11.69 1.12 -17.35
CA GLY A 50 -12.27 1.94 -16.27
C GLY A 50 -11.30 2.32 -15.15
N SER A 51 -10.21 1.57 -15.00
CA SER A 51 -9.38 1.60 -13.80
C SER A 51 -8.49 2.85 -13.71
N ILE A 52 -8.02 3.39 -14.84
CA ILE A 52 -7.20 4.61 -14.90
C ILE A 52 -8.00 5.84 -14.45
N VAL A 53 -9.24 5.97 -14.93
CA VAL A 53 -10.09 7.13 -14.61
C VAL A 53 -10.45 7.12 -13.13
N LEU A 54 -10.79 5.94 -12.58
CA LEU A 54 -11.04 5.74 -11.16
C LEU A 54 -9.78 5.96 -10.29
N ALA A 55 -8.59 5.70 -10.83
CA ALA A 55 -7.32 5.92 -10.14
C ALA A 55 -6.85 7.38 -10.16
N GLY A 56 -7.51 8.28 -10.90
CA GLY A 56 -7.20 9.72 -10.93
C GLY A 56 -6.95 10.37 -9.56
N PRO A 57 -7.87 10.28 -8.58
CA PRO A 57 -7.66 10.83 -7.23
C PRO A 57 -6.46 10.20 -6.51
N MET A 58 -6.19 8.91 -6.75
CA MET A 58 -5.03 8.21 -6.18
C MET A 58 -3.72 8.84 -6.70
N PHE A 59 -3.60 9.07 -8.01
CA PHE A 59 -2.42 9.71 -8.60
C PHE A 59 -2.24 11.15 -8.12
N ALA A 60 -3.33 11.90 -7.97
CA ALA A 60 -3.29 13.27 -7.44
C ALA A 60 -2.76 13.30 -6.00
N GLN A 61 -3.21 12.39 -5.15
CA GLN A 61 -2.73 12.27 -3.78
C GLN A 61 -1.27 11.81 -3.72
N LEU A 62 -0.87 10.91 -4.61
CA LEU A 62 0.50 10.44 -4.71
C LEU A 62 1.48 11.56 -5.06
N ARG A 63 1.13 12.42 -6.02
CA ARG A 63 1.93 13.60 -6.38
C ARG A 63 2.03 14.63 -5.25
N ARG A 64 0.98 14.79 -4.43
CA ARG A 64 0.99 15.67 -3.26
C ARG A 64 1.90 15.16 -2.15
N ASN A 65 1.85 13.85 -1.88
CA ASN A 65 2.65 13.24 -0.82
C ASN A 65 4.11 13.04 -1.22
N TYR A 66 4.39 12.89 -2.51
CA TYR A 66 5.72 12.60 -3.04
C TYR A 66 6.07 13.52 -4.22
N PRO A 67 6.34 14.82 -3.96
CA PRO A 67 6.75 15.74 -5.00
C PRO A 67 8.11 15.33 -5.60
N GLY A 68 8.20 15.23 -6.93
CA GLY A 68 9.42 14.91 -7.65
C GLY A 68 9.75 13.42 -7.82
N VAL A 69 8.77 12.54 -7.61
CA VAL A 69 8.91 11.09 -7.83
C VAL A 69 8.40 10.70 -9.21
N ASN A 70 9.12 9.82 -9.91
CA ASN A 70 8.68 9.30 -11.21
C ASN A 70 7.60 8.23 -11.00
N VAL A 71 6.41 8.47 -11.57
CA VAL A 71 5.29 7.52 -11.53
C VAL A 71 5.21 6.82 -12.88
N HIS A 72 5.42 5.50 -12.87
CA HIS A 72 5.30 4.63 -14.03
C HIS A 72 3.98 3.89 -13.97
N ILE A 73 3.28 3.80 -15.09
CA ILE A 73 2.00 3.10 -15.21
C ILE A 73 2.22 1.90 -16.11
N LEU A 74 1.89 0.71 -15.61
CA LEU A 74 1.89 -0.53 -16.39
C LEU A 74 0.44 -1.00 -16.52
N GLN A 75 -0.06 -0.98 -17.75
CA GLN A 75 -1.38 -1.47 -18.10
C GLN A 75 -1.22 -2.80 -18.84
N LEU A 76 -1.86 -3.84 -18.31
CA LEU A 76 -1.97 -5.17 -18.91
C LEU A 76 -3.30 -5.29 -19.67
#